data_AF-A0A7J9SLK6-F1
#
_entry.id   AF-A0A7J9SLK6-F1
#
_cell.length_a   1.000
_cell.length_b   1.000
_cell.length_c   1.000
_cell.angle_alpha   90.00
_cell.angle_beta   90.00
_cell.angle_gamma   90.00
#
_symmetry.space_group_name_H-M   'P 1'
#
loop_
_entity.id
_entity.type
_entity.pdbx_description
1 polymer ?
#
loop_
_entity_poly.entity_id
_entity_poly.type
_entity_poly.pdbx_seq_one_letter_code
_entity_poly.pdbx_strand_id
1 'polypeptide(L)'
;MLPDDLPVDPDQLLTWHTECWQCGEDTPVVWPRHDHLDTPIGDVLANYDTPVERVYSNTLEKEVWGNVCQHCDSYQGNHYIRREAIEIDPPVVECPNCGEKHEWRPDEGLGGAFGQGWVSCPEYGDVPVGDPRED
;
A
#
# COMPACT_ATOMS: atom_id res chain seq x y z
N MET A 1 16.50 6.05 -2.24
CA MET A 1 17.03 5.10 -1.23
C MET A 1 16.56 5.60 0.11
N LEU A 2 16.09 4.70 0.98
CA LEU A 2 15.69 5.10 2.33
C LEU A 2 16.93 5.46 3.17
N PRO A 3 16.80 6.32 4.18
CA PRO A 3 17.91 6.63 5.09
C PRO A 3 18.38 5.38 5.85
N ASP A 4 19.71 5.20 5.96
CA ASP A 4 20.33 4.04 6.61
C ASP A 4 20.08 3.99 8.13
N ASP A 5 19.70 5.13 8.73
CA ASP A 5 19.43 5.29 10.16
C ASP A 5 17.94 5.24 10.52
N LEU A 6 17.08 4.86 9.56
CA LEU A 6 15.65 4.67 9.78
C LEU A 6 15.44 3.53 10.80
N PRO A 7 14.68 3.75 11.89
CA PRO A 7 14.49 2.77 12.95
C PRO A 7 13.37 1.76 12.60
N VAL A 8 13.26 1.42 11.32
CA VAL A 8 12.28 0.49 10.75
C VAL A 8 13.06 -0.52 9.92
N ASP A 9 12.71 -1.79 10.06
CA ASP A 9 13.28 -2.85 9.23
C ASP A 9 12.96 -2.56 7.74
N PRO A 10 13.95 -2.41 6.85
CA PRO A 10 13.71 -2.18 5.43
C PRO A 10 12.80 -3.23 4.78
N ASP A 11 12.79 -4.46 5.29
CA ASP A 11 11.92 -5.54 4.79
C ASP A 11 10.44 -5.27 5.12
N GLN A 12 10.13 -4.40 6.07
CA GLN A 12 8.76 -3.96 6.39
C GLN A 12 8.26 -2.81 5.48
N LEU A 13 9.15 -2.26 4.66
CA LEU A 13 8.84 -1.16 3.74
C LEU A 13 8.87 -1.65 2.30
N LEU A 14 7.97 -1.08 1.52
CA LEU A 14 7.97 -1.17 0.07
C LEU A 14 8.33 0.21 -0.47
N THR A 15 9.27 0.24 -1.41
CA THR A 15 9.66 1.47 -2.11
C THR A 15 9.62 1.25 -3.60
N TRP A 16 8.99 2.17 -4.31
CA TRP A 16 8.94 2.20 -5.77
C TRP A 16 8.87 3.65 -6.24
N HIS A 17 8.89 3.81 -7.56
CA HIS A 17 8.66 5.09 -8.20
C HIS A 17 7.34 5.01 -8.98
N THR A 18 6.57 6.09 -8.95
CA THR A 18 5.29 6.21 -9.67
C THR A 18 5.20 7.59 -10.34
N GLU A 19 4.29 7.73 -11.29
CA GLU A 19 4.06 9.01 -11.97
C GLU A 19 3.16 9.91 -11.11
N CYS A 20 3.61 11.13 -10.83
CA CYS A 20 2.80 12.09 -10.08
C CYS A 20 1.52 12.46 -10.85
N TRP A 21 0.35 12.20 -10.26
CA TRP A 21 -0.93 12.47 -10.92
C TRP A 21 -1.16 13.95 -11.29
N GLN A 22 -0.47 14.87 -10.61
CA GLN A 22 -0.63 16.33 -10.80
C GLN A 22 0.34 16.90 -11.84
N CYS A 23 1.62 16.50 -11.82
CA CYS A 23 2.65 17.10 -12.69
C CYS A 23 3.29 16.12 -13.68
N GLY A 24 3.02 14.82 -13.58
CA GLY A 24 3.56 13.78 -14.47
C GLY A 24 5.03 13.44 -14.23
N GLU A 25 5.67 14.02 -13.21
CA GLU A 25 7.06 13.70 -12.88
C GLU A 25 7.14 12.40 -12.08
N ASP A 26 8.21 11.65 -12.30
CA ASP A 26 8.54 10.44 -11.57
C ASP A 26 8.84 10.78 -10.10
N THR A 27 8.13 10.16 -9.16
CA THR A 27 8.27 10.45 -7.73
C THR A 27 8.47 9.16 -6.92
N PRO A 28 9.40 9.16 -5.96
CA PRO A 28 9.56 8.03 -5.05
C PRO A 28 8.35 7.93 -4.13
N VAL A 29 8.05 6.70 -3.74
CA VAL A 29 7.00 6.34 -2.80
C VAL A 29 7.57 5.39 -1.77
N VAL A 30 7.13 5.53 -0.52
CA VAL A 30 7.34 4.54 0.54
C VAL A 30 5.99 4.12 1.11
N TRP A 31 5.82 2.81 1.33
CA TRP A 31 4.62 2.23 1.91
C TRP A 31 4.95 1.12 2.91
N PRO A 32 4.33 1.09 4.09
CA PRO A 32 4.52 -0.01 5.02
C PRO A 32 3.74 -1.26 4.56
N ARG A 33 4.41 -2.41 4.44
CA ARG A 33 3.82 -3.64 3.88
C ARG A 33 2.65 -4.20 4.68
N HIS A 34 2.73 -4.05 6.01
CA HIS A 34 1.80 -4.63 6.96
C HIS A 34 1.14 -3.57 7.86
N ASP A 35 1.15 -2.31 7.43
CA ASP A 35 0.63 -1.19 8.22
C ASP A 35 0.01 -0.13 7.29
N HIS A 36 -0.36 1.02 7.85
CA HIS A 36 -0.82 2.20 7.12
C HIS A 36 0.00 3.42 7.53
N LEU A 37 0.18 4.39 6.62
CA LEU A 37 0.91 5.62 6.96
C LEU A 37 0.25 6.41 8.11
N ASP A 38 -1.06 6.25 8.31
CA ASP A 38 -1.78 6.92 9.41
C ASP A 38 -1.57 6.28 10.80
N THR A 39 -0.71 5.27 10.92
CA THR A 39 -0.27 4.72 12.22
C THR A 39 1.08 5.37 12.62
N PRO A 40 1.67 5.04 13.80
CA PRO A 40 2.92 5.64 14.24
C PRO A 40 4.09 5.52 13.25
N ILE A 41 4.04 4.57 12.30
CA ILE A 41 5.07 4.44 11.27
C ILE A 41 5.15 5.67 10.36
N GLY A 42 4.04 6.36 10.10
CA GLY A 42 4.06 7.60 9.32
C GLY A 42 4.79 8.72 10.03
N ASP A 43 4.62 8.84 11.36
CA ASP A 43 5.39 9.82 12.15
C ASP A 43 6.89 9.50 12.07
N VAL A 44 7.27 8.21 12.11
CA VAL A 44 8.68 7.81 11.95
C VAL A 44 9.19 8.21 10.57
N LEU A 45 8.51 7.82 9.49
CA LEU A 45 8.95 8.10 8.12
C LEU A 45 9.07 9.60 7.85
N ALA A 46 8.13 10.41 8.35
CA ALA A 46 8.13 11.86 8.18
C ALA A 46 9.24 12.60 8.95
N ASN A 47 9.88 11.96 9.94
CA ASN A 47 11.03 12.54 10.65
C ASN A 47 12.37 12.28 9.95
N TYR A 48 12.35 11.58 8.82
CA TYR A 48 13.52 11.18 8.04
C TYR A 48 13.38 11.68 6.59
N ASP A 49 14.47 11.61 5.82
CA ASP A 49 14.49 12.00 4.40
C ASP A 49 13.72 10.97 3.54
N THR A 50 12.39 11.05 3.61
CA THR A 50 11.43 10.20 2.90
C THR A 50 10.35 11.08 2.25
N PRO A 51 9.61 10.59 1.24
CA PRO A 51 8.55 11.37 0.60
C PRO A 51 7.27 11.52 1.45
N VAL A 52 7.29 11.17 2.74
CA VAL A 52 6.10 11.21 3.60
C VAL A 52 5.99 12.56 4.31
N GLU A 53 4.85 13.24 4.10
CA GLU A 53 4.55 14.51 4.74
C GLU A 53 3.14 14.55 5.34
N ARG A 54 2.91 15.54 6.23
CA ARG A 54 1.60 15.79 6.83
C ARG A 54 0.76 16.56 5.81
N VAL A 55 -0.33 15.95 5.37
CA VAL A 55 -1.19 16.50 4.30
C VAL A 55 -2.65 16.45 4.69
N TYR A 56 -3.46 17.37 4.16
CA TYR A 56 -4.90 17.37 4.38
C TYR A 56 -5.60 16.45 3.36
N SER A 57 -6.30 15.42 3.85
CA SER A 57 -7.13 14.55 3.03
C SER A 57 -8.54 15.10 2.91
N ASN A 58 -8.93 15.54 1.71
CA ASN A 58 -10.29 16.01 1.45
C ASN A 58 -11.34 14.92 1.67
N THR A 59 -11.00 13.66 1.37
CA THR A 59 -11.92 12.53 1.51
C THR A 59 -12.18 12.17 2.98
N LEU A 60 -11.18 12.34 3.85
CA LEU A 60 -11.28 12.03 5.27
C LEU A 60 -11.50 13.26 6.16
N GLU A 61 -11.50 14.46 5.56
CA GLU A 61 -11.63 15.76 6.22
C GLU A 61 -10.69 15.95 7.43
N LYS A 62 -9.47 15.42 7.31
CA LYS A 62 -8.45 15.44 8.38
C LYS A 62 -7.04 15.45 7.81
N GLU A 63 -6.08 15.82 8.65
CA GLU A 63 -4.67 15.64 8.35
C GLU A 63 -4.29 14.15 8.46
N VAL A 64 -3.50 13.69 7.49
CA VAL A 64 -3.01 12.32 7.36
C VAL A 64 -1.52 12.36 7.03
N TRP A 65 -0.86 11.22 7.20
CA TRP A 65 0.48 11.03 6.64
C TRP A 65 0.34 10.46 5.24
N GLY A 66 1.03 11.05 4.27
CA GLY A 66 0.91 10.65 2.87
C GLY A 66 2.16 10.93 2.07
N ASN A 67 2.34 10.16 1.00
CA ASN A 67 3.42 10.41 0.04
C ASN A 67 3.12 11.69 -0.75
N VAL A 68 4.11 12.58 -0.86
CA VAL A 68 4.05 13.80 -1.68
C VAL A 68 5.03 13.73 -2.84
N CYS A 69 4.65 14.36 -3.94
CA CYS A 69 5.52 14.50 -5.10
C CYS A 69 6.73 15.37 -4.77
N GLN A 70 7.94 14.85 -4.98
CA GLN A 70 9.18 15.58 -4.69
C GLN A 70 9.45 16.75 -5.66
N HIS A 71 8.57 16.96 -6.66
CA HIS A 71 8.66 18.04 -7.65
C HIS A 71 7.61 19.14 -7.46
N CYS A 72 6.40 18.80 -6.99
CA CYS A 72 5.28 19.75 -6.90
C CYS A 72 4.50 19.68 -5.57
N ASP A 73 4.98 18.91 -4.61
CA ASP A 73 4.42 18.73 -3.26
C ASP A 73 2.97 18.22 -3.23
N SER A 74 2.46 17.74 -4.36
CA SER A 74 1.10 17.19 -4.44
C SER A 74 1.00 15.89 -3.65
N TYR A 75 -0.04 15.76 -2.83
CA TYR A 75 -0.38 14.51 -2.14
C TYR A 75 -0.82 13.44 -3.15
N GLN A 76 -0.17 12.28 -3.14
CA GLN A 76 -0.41 11.20 -4.10
C GLN A 76 -1.61 10.29 -3.76
N GLY A 77 -2.20 10.44 -2.58
CA GLY A 77 -3.40 9.71 -2.17
C GLY A 77 -3.12 8.28 -1.68
N ASN A 78 -3.24 8.05 -0.37
CA ASN A 78 -2.99 6.75 0.26
C ASN A 78 -3.82 5.60 -0.34
N HIS A 79 -5.05 5.86 -0.81
CA HIS A 79 -5.85 4.84 -1.46
C HIS A 79 -5.21 4.30 -2.75
N TYR A 80 -4.68 5.19 -3.61
CA TYR A 80 -4.05 4.79 -4.87
C TYR A 80 -2.70 4.12 -4.61
N ILE A 81 -1.89 4.71 -3.74
CA ILE A 81 -0.61 4.15 -3.32
C ILE A 81 -0.78 2.75 -2.70
N ARG A 82 -1.81 2.54 -1.86
CA ARG A 82 -2.12 1.21 -1.30
C ARG A 82 -2.43 0.18 -2.39
N ARG A 83 -3.16 0.58 -3.44
CA ARG A 83 -3.49 -0.31 -4.56
C ARG A 83 -2.26 -0.70 -5.36
N GLU A 84 -1.41 0.26 -5.69
CA GLU A 84 -0.13 -0.02 -6.36
C GLU A 84 0.76 -0.94 -5.50
N ALA A 85 0.81 -0.70 -4.18
CA ALA A 85 1.57 -1.57 -3.28
C ALA A 85 1.08 -3.03 -3.30
N ILE A 86 -0.23 -3.26 -3.44
CA ILE A 86 -0.81 -4.61 -3.59
C ILE A 86 -0.40 -5.25 -4.91
N GLU A 87 -0.33 -4.48 -5.99
CA GLU A 87 0.08 -4.99 -7.30
C GLU A 87 1.58 -5.34 -7.34
N ILE A 88 2.41 -4.56 -6.64
CA ILE A 88 3.87 -4.76 -6.55
C ILE A 88 4.22 -5.90 -5.58
N ASP A 89 3.54 -5.97 -4.44
CA ASP A 89 3.74 -6.98 -3.39
C ASP A 89 2.39 -7.58 -2.95
N PRO A 90 1.85 -8.51 -3.76
CA PRO A 90 0.60 -9.17 -3.43
C PRO A 90 0.71 -9.94 -2.11
N PRO A 91 -0.27 -9.81 -1.19
CA PRO A 91 -0.25 -10.60 0.02
C PRO A 91 -0.43 -12.09 -0.32
N VAL A 92 0.13 -12.96 0.51
CA VAL A 92 -0.02 -14.40 0.36
C VAL A 92 -0.95 -14.93 1.46
N VAL A 93 -2.02 -15.61 1.07
CA VAL A 93 -3.02 -16.14 2.01
C VAL A 93 -3.22 -17.63 1.82
N GLU A 94 -3.66 -18.31 2.87
CA GLU A 94 -4.01 -19.72 2.81
C GLU A 94 -5.33 -19.91 2.05
N CYS A 95 -5.32 -20.77 1.03
CA CYS A 95 -6.53 -21.14 0.32
C CYS A 95 -7.40 -22.06 1.20
N PRO A 96 -8.68 -21.72 1.43
CA PRO A 96 -9.55 -22.50 2.29
C PRO A 96 -9.87 -23.90 1.73
N ASN A 97 -9.58 -24.17 0.46
CA ASN A 97 -9.89 -25.45 -0.19
C ASN A 97 -8.72 -26.44 -0.13
N CYS A 98 -7.50 -26.01 -0.48
CA CYS A 98 -6.32 -26.88 -0.50
C CYS A 98 -5.42 -26.74 0.74
N GLY A 99 -5.56 -25.67 1.52
CA GLY A 99 -4.70 -25.36 2.67
C GLY A 99 -3.30 -24.86 2.29
N GLU A 100 -3.01 -24.64 1.01
CA GLU A 100 -1.74 -24.06 0.55
C GLU A 100 -1.82 -22.53 0.45
N LYS A 101 -0.65 -21.90 0.51
CA LYS A 101 -0.49 -20.44 0.42
C LYS A 101 -0.41 -20.00 -1.04
N HIS A 102 -1.24 -19.03 -1.41
CA HIS A 102 -1.30 -18.48 -2.76
C HIS A 102 -1.35 -16.95 -2.74
N GLU A 103 -0.87 -16.34 -3.83
CA GLU A 103 -0.98 -14.89 -4.04
C GLU A 103 -2.45 -14.48 -4.09
N TRP A 104 -2.78 -13.51 -3.25
CA TRP A 104 -4.08 -12.88 -3.19
C TRP A 104 -4.11 -11.71 -4.17
N ARG A 105 -5.22 -11.57 -4.87
CA ARG A 105 -5.51 -10.41 -5.71
C ARG A 105 -6.86 -9.79 -5.34
N PRO A 106 -6.98 -8.45 -5.38
CA PRO A 106 -8.24 -7.79 -5.09
C PRO A 106 -9.27 -8.12 -6.17
N ASP A 107 -10.55 -8.17 -5.79
CA ASP A 107 -11.64 -8.29 -6.75
C ASP A 107 -11.78 -6.99 -7.57
N GLU A 108 -11.89 -7.11 -8.89
CA GLU A 108 -11.97 -5.97 -9.82
C GLU A 108 -13.38 -5.33 -9.89
N GLY A 109 -14.36 -5.86 -9.16
CA GLY A 109 -15.75 -5.43 -9.14
C GLY A 109 -16.20 -4.85 -7.79
N LEU A 110 -17.51 -4.90 -7.53
CA LEU A 110 -18.08 -4.44 -6.25
C LEU A 110 -17.53 -5.23 -5.06
N GLY A 111 -17.00 -6.45 -5.25
CA GLY A 111 -16.40 -7.26 -4.20
C GLY A 111 -15.17 -6.60 -3.58
N GLY A 112 -14.34 -5.93 -4.39
CA GLY A 112 -13.13 -5.26 -3.91
C GLY A 112 -13.43 -4.09 -2.97
N ALA A 113 -14.61 -3.47 -3.12
CA ALA A 113 -15.09 -2.42 -2.21
C ALA A 113 -15.56 -2.95 -0.83
N PHE A 114 -15.73 -4.26 -0.68
CA PHE A 114 -16.14 -4.93 0.56
C PHE A 114 -15.04 -5.86 1.12
N GLY A 115 -13.77 -5.60 0.79
CA GLY A 115 -12.66 -6.40 1.30
C GLY A 115 -12.67 -7.84 0.79
N GLN A 116 -13.21 -8.10 -0.41
CA GLN A 116 -13.14 -9.41 -1.05
C GLN A 116 -12.00 -9.45 -2.07
N GLY A 117 -11.31 -10.58 -2.12
CA GLY A 117 -10.34 -10.89 -3.15
C GLY A 117 -10.32 -12.37 -3.49
N TRP A 118 -9.33 -12.77 -4.27
CA TRP A 118 -9.23 -14.09 -4.86
C TRP A 118 -7.83 -14.65 -4.71
N VAL A 119 -7.73 -15.96 -4.54
CA VAL A 119 -6.50 -16.70 -4.78
C VAL A 119 -6.66 -17.60 -5.99
N SER A 120 -5.65 -17.66 -6.85
CA SER A 120 -5.62 -18.60 -7.97
C SER A 120 -5.01 -19.93 -7.52
N CYS A 121 -5.87 -20.87 -7.13
CA CYS A 121 -5.49 -22.20 -6.69
C CYS A 121 -5.37 -23.16 -7.90
N PRO A 122 -4.24 -23.88 -8.09
CA PRO A 122 -4.07 -24.79 -9.22
C PRO A 122 -5.13 -25.90 -9.32
N GLU A 123 -5.63 -26.37 -8.17
CA GLU A 123 -6.59 -27.47 -8.10
C GLU A 123 -8.05 -27.01 -8.18
N TYR A 124 -8.34 -25.83 -7.64
CA TYR A 124 -9.72 -25.36 -7.44
C TYR A 124 -10.08 -24.11 -8.27
N GLY A 125 -9.13 -23.58 -9.06
CA GLY A 125 -9.30 -22.34 -9.81
C GLY A 125 -9.28 -21.12 -8.89
N ASP A 126 -10.01 -20.08 -9.28
CA ASP A 126 -10.13 -18.86 -8.47
C ASP A 126 -11.04 -19.09 -7.26
N VAL A 127 -10.46 -18.98 -6.06
CA VAL A 127 -11.15 -19.19 -4.79
C VAL A 127 -11.33 -17.84 -4.10
N PRO A 128 -12.56 -17.46 -3.71
CA PRO A 128 -12.82 -16.20 -3.03
C PRO A 128 -12.31 -16.27 -1.58
N VAL A 129 -11.65 -15.20 -1.15
CA VAL A 129 -11.06 -15.04 0.18
C VAL A 129 -11.21 -13.59 0.63
N GLY A 130 -11.24 -13.33 1.94
CA GLY A 130 -11.24 -11.97 2.46
C GLY A 130 -9.92 -11.23 2.20
N ASP A 131 -9.92 -9.91 2.35
CA ASP A 131 -8.70 -9.09 2.38
C ASP A 131 -7.93 -9.43 3.67
N PRO A 132 -6.72 -10.01 3.57
CA PRO A 132 -5.93 -10.39 4.74
C PRO A 132 -5.45 -9.20 5.57
N ARG A 133 -5.70 -7.97 5.11
CA ARG A 133 -5.28 -6.73 5.77
C ARG A 133 -6.46 -6.00 6.45
N GLU A 134 -7.68 -6.53 6.37
CA GLU A 134 -8.88 -6.01 7.07
C GLU A 134 -9.28 -6.84 8.32
N ASP A 135 -8.38 -7.70 8.83
CA ASP A 135 -8.53 -8.45 10.09
C ASP A 135 -8.61 -7.54 11.35
#